data_AF-A0A3M1MRT4-F1
#
_entry.id   AF-A0A3M1MRT4-F1
#
_cell.length_a   1.000
_cell.length_b   1.000
_cell.length_c   1.000
_cell.angle_alpha   90.00
_cell.angle_beta   90.00
_cell.angle_gamma   90.00
#
_symmetry.space_group_name_H-M   'P 1'
#
loop_
_entity.id
_entity.type
_entity.pdbx_description
1 polymer ?
#
loop_
_entity_poly.entity_id
_entity_poly.type
_entity_poly.pdbx_seq_one_letter_code
_entity_poly.pdbx_strand_id
1 'polypeptide(L)'
;GEKGIHATGPALGMSVQRADIGLDGATFPAEVYRVSQGQPGVWRFQVSAPADVKAGMDGYLLVSSDSPYRLYAHLANYDLRVGERIGLVAYLYDQRESREKPLAQGIQSAVAKVQFPDGRERSLLMFDDGRHADGAAGDGVFGMLFTARQAGEYTAQVRVRGVTPKGETLLRTSEHFFPVLDVQARLGKGAVATTLDSNRWQVTLPVEGLTPGSRVMAFAEMWGLDSSGKPAPAGWFGGLTQVGKDGIPLGFDVRWLAYSGVHAPFEVRNVRLQDADTAIPLAAQTRMELKAPAVDVKRMPAVSTITDEMRMGPRPQRMQTQAAGGKLMLVHGYCAGSNPWPTSDFSSYAVFQDYHQNRTHDQFAQLIRNYGAQFPSFGIVAHSQGGAAALHLYTYYWSGLDYSSGSRLIQSVGTPYQGTALAGNLALLGQIFGVGCGSNWDLTYDGAALWLSGIPSWARSRVHYWTTSDKDVWWRWDYCNMATDPILDDPEDGVVEKWAAQLSGATNHGHKTGWCHTSGMRDPAQTSDHSRNAEMNAYGNR
;
A
#
# COMPACT_ATOMS: atom_id res chain seq x y z
N GLY A 1 31.42 11.77 -32.93
CA GLY A 1 31.80 10.96 -31.77
C GLY A 1 30.76 9.90 -31.60
N GLU A 2 31.16 8.64 -31.52
CA GLU A 2 30.21 7.53 -31.35
C GLU A 2 29.44 7.66 -30.04
N LYS A 3 28.14 7.34 -30.08
CA LYS A 3 27.35 7.10 -28.87
C LYS A 3 27.78 5.75 -28.32
N GLY A 4 28.05 5.67 -27.02
CA GLY A 4 28.26 4.38 -26.39
C GLY A 4 28.48 4.46 -24.88
N ILE A 5 27.93 3.48 -24.17
CA ILE A 5 28.38 3.13 -22.83
C ILE A 5 29.53 2.12 -22.98
N HIS A 6 30.70 2.46 -22.45
CA HIS A 6 31.84 1.56 -22.37
C HIS A 6 31.88 0.95 -20.98
N ALA A 7 31.58 -0.34 -20.89
CA ALA A 7 31.78 -1.12 -19.68
C ALA A 7 33.13 -1.83 -19.76
N THR A 8 33.97 -1.67 -18.73
CA THR A 8 35.24 -2.40 -18.59
C THR A 8 35.24 -3.17 -17.28
N GLY A 9 35.51 -4.48 -17.35
CA GLY A 9 35.56 -5.40 -16.22
C GLY A 9 36.11 -6.77 -16.61
N PRO A 10 36.26 -7.71 -15.67
CA PRO A 10 36.68 -9.08 -15.94
C PRO A 10 35.52 -9.86 -16.60
N ALA A 11 35.40 -9.75 -17.92
CA ALA A 11 34.33 -10.35 -18.71
C ALA A 11 34.86 -11.34 -19.76
N LEU A 12 34.13 -12.45 -19.94
CA LEU A 12 34.11 -13.24 -21.17
C LEU A 12 32.68 -13.19 -21.72
N GLY A 13 32.44 -12.33 -22.72
CA GLY A 13 31.14 -12.18 -23.37
C GLY A 13 30.28 -11.05 -22.80
N MET A 14 30.17 -9.97 -23.57
CA MET A 14 29.22 -8.87 -23.36
C MET A 14 28.35 -8.79 -24.60
N SER A 15 27.03 -8.85 -24.43
CA SER A 15 26.09 -8.54 -25.49
C SER A 15 25.44 -7.19 -25.23
N VAL A 16 25.20 -6.45 -26.31
CA VAL A 16 24.55 -5.15 -26.27
C VAL A 16 23.30 -5.23 -27.12
N GLN A 17 22.19 -4.79 -26.57
CA GLN A 17 20.94 -4.69 -27.29
C GLN A 17 20.39 -3.28 -27.12
N ARG A 18 20.04 -2.64 -28.25
CA ARG A 18 19.17 -1.47 -28.21
C ARG A 18 17.76 -1.93 -27.92
N ALA A 19 17.15 -1.32 -26.94
CA ALA A 19 15.79 -1.60 -26.53
C ALA A 19 15.04 -0.28 -26.33
N ASP A 20 13.73 -0.33 -26.45
CA ASP A 20 12.86 0.70 -25.93
C ASP A 20 12.34 0.22 -24.58
N ILE A 21 12.61 0.99 -23.54
CA ILE A 21 12.21 0.68 -22.16
C ILE A 21 11.11 1.67 -21.76
N GLY A 22 10.04 1.17 -21.17
CA GLY A 22 8.98 2.03 -20.64
C GLY A 22 7.77 1.24 -20.17
N LEU A 23 6.76 1.95 -19.66
CA LEU A 23 5.60 1.41 -18.94
C LEU A 23 4.36 2.20 -19.40
N ASP A 24 3.21 1.53 -19.54
CA ASP A 24 1.91 2.14 -19.89
C ASP A 24 1.94 3.14 -21.07
N GLY A 25 2.66 2.79 -22.14
CA GLY A 25 2.62 3.51 -23.42
C GLY A 25 3.68 4.60 -23.62
N ALA A 26 4.48 4.93 -22.60
CA ALA A 26 5.70 5.70 -22.83
C ALA A 26 6.87 4.75 -23.11
N THR A 27 7.80 5.15 -23.98
CA THR A 27 8.96 4.35 -24.39
C THR A 27 10.20 5.22 -24.52
N PHE A 28 11.33 4.69 -24.05
CA PHE A 28 12.61 5.39 -24.02
C PHE A 28 13.71 4.56 -24.64
N PRO A 29 14.53 5.16 -25.51
CA PRO A 29 15.66 4.46 -26.06
C PRO A 29 16.65 4.12 -24.94
N ALA A 30 17.01 2.85 -24.86
CA ALA A 30 17.97 2.33 -23.91
C ALA A 30 18.98 1.43 -24.61
N GLU A 31 20.16 1.34 -24.01
CA GLU A 31 21.16 0.34 -24.36
C GLU A 31 21.29 -0.62 -23.19
N VAL A 32 20.97 -1.88 -23.42
CA VAL A 32 21.05 -2.93 -22.41
C VAL A 32 22.28 -3.76 -22.65
N TYR A 33 23.11 -3.81 -21.63
CA TYR A 33 24.35 -4.56 -21.59
C TYR A 33 24.14 -5.81 -20.75
N ARG A 34 24.34 -6.98 -21.34
CA ARG A 34 24.33 -8.25 -20.62
C ARG A 34 25.72 -8.81 -20.58
N VAL A 35 26.16 -9.17 -19.39
CA VAL A 35 27.47 -9.76 -19.16
C VAL A 35 27.25 -11.22 -18.78
N SER A 36 27.50 -12.13 -19.71
CA SER A 36 27.55 -13.56 -19.41
C SER A 36 28.86 -13.90 -18.72
N GLN A 37 28.83 -14.80 -17.73
CA GLN A 37 30.05 -15.25 -17.01
C GLN A 37 30.85 -14.11 -16.34
N GLY A 38 30.19 -13.01 -15.99
CA GLY A 38 30.82 -11.91 -15.25
C GLY A 38 31.38 -12.40 -13.92
N GLN A 39 32.64 -12.08 -13.64
CA GLN A 39 33.25 -12.43 -12.35
C GLN A 39 32.91 -11.37 -11.29
N PRO A 40 32.76 -11.76 -10.01
CA PRO A 40 32.69 -10.81 -8.91
C PRO A 40 33.87 -9.83 -8.94
N GLY A 41 33.61 -8.55 -8.69
CA GLY A 41 34.66 -7.54 -8.68
C GLY A 41 34.14 -6.12 -8.92
N VAL A 42 35.08 -5.19 -9.08
CA VAL A 42 34.76 -3.79 -9.35
C VAL A 42 34.56 -3.58 -10.85
N TRP A 43 33.36 -3.17 -11.23
CA TRP A 43 33.02 -2.81 -12.61
C TRP A 43 33.05 -1.29 -12.79
N ARG A 44 33.55 -0.83 -13.94
CA ARG A 44 33.51 0.58 -14.32
C ARG A 44 32.64 0.75 -15.56
N PHE A 45 31.60 1.55 -15.43
CA PHE A 45 30.74 1.98 -16.52
C PHE A 45 31.06 3.44 -16.85
N GLN A 46 31.44 3.70 -18.10
CA GLN A 46 31.65 5.05 -18.63
C GLN A 46 30.56 5.36 -19.64
N VAL A 47 29.74 6.36 -19.33
CA VAL A 47 28.70 6.86 -20.24
C VAL A 47 29.28 8.05 -21.01
N SER A 48 29.25 7.99 -22.34
CA SER A 48 29.69 9.09 -23.20
C SER A 48 28.52 9.61 -24.03
N ALA A 49 28.36 10.94 -24.07
CA ALA A 49 27.32 11.62 -24.85
C ALA A 49 27.98 12.50 -25.93
N PRO A 50 27.38 12.61 -27.14
CA PRO A 50 27.83 13.54 -28.16
C PRO A 50 27.88 15.01 -27.66
N ALA A 51 28.82 15.81 -28.19
CA ALA A 51 29.04 17.19 -27.75
C ALA A 51 27.85 18.14 -28.01
N ASP A 52 26.91 17.74 -28.87
CA ASP A 52 25.66 18.45 -29.19
C ASP A 52 24.48 18.04 -28.29
N VAL A 53 24.65 17.04 -27.41
CA VAL A 53 23.67 16.79 -26.34
C VAL A 53 23.69 17.98 -25.40
N LYS A 54 22.57 18.71 -25.35
CA LYS A 54 22.41 19.87 -24.48
C LYS A 54 22.80 19.51 -23.04
N ALA A 55 23.64 20.34 -22.43
CA ALA A 55 23.91 20.26 -20.99
C ALA A 55 22.58 20.29 -20.22
N GLY A 56 22.40 19.34 -19.29
CA GLY A 56 21.16 19.18 -18.52
C GLY A 56 20.21 18.08 -19.02
N MET A 57 20.64 17.18 -19.91
CA MET A 57 19.93 15.90 -20.07
C MET A 57 20.40 14.92 -18.98
N ASP A 58 19.46 14.52 -18.12
CA ASP A 58 19.69 13.48 -17.12
C ASP A 58 19.65 12.09 -17.77
N GLY A 59 20.50 11.18 -17.28
CA GLY A 59 20.59 9.80 -17.75
C GLY A 59 20.75 8.85 -16.58
N TYR A 60 20.28 7.62 -16.71
CA TYR A 60 20.18 6.67 -15.61
C TYR A 60 20.90 5.38 -15.94
N LEU A 61 21.53 4.81 -14.93
CA LEU A 61 22.19 3.51 -14.98
C LEU A 61 21.50 2.61 -13.96
N LEU A 62 20.73 1.65 -14.47
CA LEU A 62 20.18 0.56 -13.66
C LEU A 62 21.14 -0.64 -13.75
N VAL A 63 21.45 -1.25 -12.61
CA VAL A 63 22.35 -2.39 -12.52
C VAL A 63 21.71 -3.45 -11.63
N SER A 64 21.43 -4.61 -12.21
CA SER A 64 21.06 -5.83 -11.49
C SER A 64 22.22 -6.83 -11.49
N SER A 65 22.19 -7.78 -10.57
CA SER A 65 23.16 -8.87 -10.49
C SER A 65 22.51 -10.11 -9.88
N ASP A 66 22.98 -11.29 -10.26
CA ASP A 66 22.49 -12.60 -9.76
C ASP A 66 22.97 -12.92 -8.33
N SER A 67 23.58 -11.94 -7.67
CA SER A 67 24.07 -12.10 -6.32
C SER A 67 22.91 -12.37 -5.36
N PRO A 68 23.00 -13.41 -4.51
CA PRO A 68 21.95 -13.72 -3.54
C PRO A 68 21.92 -12.73 -2.37
N TYR A 69 22.90 -11.84 -2.27
CA TYR A 69 22.98 -10.84 -1.22
C TYR A 69 22.18 -9.60 -1.61
N ARG A 70 21.12 -9.35 -0.86
CA ARG A 70 20.15 -8.27 -1.12
C ARG A 70 20.20 -7.23 -0.01
N LEU A 71 19.66 -6.05 -0.29
CA LEU A 71 19.46 -4.99 0.68
C LEU A 71 17.99 -4.97 1.07
N TYR A 72 17.72 -4.95 2.36
CA TYR A 72 16.41 -4.59 2.88
C TYR A 72 16.52 -3.24 3.57
N ALA A 73 15.56 -2.36 3.31
CA ALA A 73 15.46 -1.07 3.97
C ALA A 73 13.98 -0.71 4.17
N HIS A 74 13.67 0.03 5.23
CA HIS A 74 12.32 0.49 5.54
C HIS A 74 12.34 1.64 6.55
N LEU A 75 11.20 2.31 6.72
CA LEU A 75 11.02 3.28 7.80
C LEU A 75 11.07 2.59 9.17
N ALA A 76 11.79 3.20 10.10
CA ALA A 76 11.90 2.71 11.48
C ALA A 76 10.66 3.04 12.32
N ASN A 77 9.95 4.12 11.95
CA ASN A 77 8.71 4.56 12.58
C ASN A 77 7.83 5.28 11.56
N TYR A 78 6.55 5.43 11.90
CA TYR A 78 5.55 6.12 11.07
C TYR A 78 5.10 7.44 11.69
N ASP A 79 5.92 8.05 12.56
CA ASP A 79 5.66 9.37 13.14
C ASP A 79 6.00 10.47 12.11
N LEU A 80 5.32 10.42 10.96
CA LEU A 80 5.60 11.22 9.78
C LEU A 80 4.93 12.60 9.88
N ARG A 81 5.30 13.37 10.90
CA ARG A 81 4.77 14.72 11.17
C ARG A 81 5.89 15.72 11.37
N VAL A 82 5.60 16.99 11.09
CA VAL A 82 6.55 18.09 11.34
C VAL A 82 6.96 18.10 12.82
N GLY A 83 8.25 18.19 13.08
CA GLY A 83 8.83 18.18 14.43
C GLY A 83 9.22 16.79 14.96
N GLU A 84 8.72 15.72 14.35
CA GLU A 84 9.03 14.35 14.77
C GLU A 84 10.35 13.83 14.18
N ARG A 85 10.90 12.79 14.82
CA ARG A 85 12.11 12.10 14.36
C ARG A 85 11.75 10.93 13.45
N ILE A 86 12.07 11.07 12.17
CA ILE A 86 11.89 10.04 11.17
C ILE A 86 13.16 9.21 11.08
N GLY A 87 13.00 7.89 11.08
CA GLY A 87 14.11 6.94 10.95
C GLY A 87 14.00 6.06 9.72
N LEU A 88 15.16 5.70 9.18
CA LEU A 88 15.31 4.70 8.14
C LEU A 88 16.32 3.67 8.62
N VAL A 89 16.00 2.40 8.45
CA VAL A 89 16.87 1.27 8.75
C VAL A 89 17.18 0.49 7.49
N ALA A 90 18.37 -0.09 7.45
CA ALA A 90 18.83 -0.89 6.33
C ALA A 90 19.80 -1.98 6.77
N TYR A 91 19.71 -3.14 6.14
CA TYR A 91 20.63 -4.25 6.37
C TYR A 91 20.76 -5.12 5.12
N LEU A 92 21.87 -5.86 5.06
CA LEU A 92 22.07 -6.87 4.02
C LEU A 92 21.58 -8.23 4.52
N TYR A 93 21.04 -9.04 3.62
CA TYR A 93 20.64 -10.41 3.91
C TYR A 93 20.97 -11.35 2.74
N ASP A 94 21.02 -12.65 3.02
CA ASP A 94 21.12 -13.69 1.99
C ASP A 94 19.72 -14.21 1.64
N GLN A 95 19.27 -13.97 0.41
CA GLN A 95 17.94 -14.37 -0.07
C GLN A 95 17.72 -15.89 -0.05
N ARG A 96 18.80 -16.68 0.02
CA ARG A 96 18.74 -18.15 0.12
C ARG A 96 18.42 -18.62 1.54
N GLU A 97 18.56 -17.74 2.53
CA GLU A 97 18.25 -18.02 3.92
C GLU A 97 16.92 -17.37 4.33
N SER A 98 16.97 -16.22 4.98
CA SER A 98 15.79 -15.47 5.41
C SER A 98 16.10 -13.98 5.40
N ARG A 99 15.13 -13.19 4.94
CA ARG A 99 15.15 -11.74 5.05
C ARG A 99 15.21 -11.26 6.49
N GLU A 100 14.74 -12.04 7.45
CA GLU A 100 14.75 -11.69 8.88
C GLU A 100 16.12 -11.90 9.56
N LYS A 101 17.15 -12.29 8.81
CA LYS A 101 18.50 -12.53 9.32
C LYS A 101 19.50 -11.55 8.69
N PRO A 102 19.74 -10.39 9.32
CA PRO A 102 20.77 -9.45 8.91
C PRO A 102 22.17 -10.10 8.88
N LEU A 103 23.00 -9.68 7.94
CA LEU A 103 24.42 -10.00 7.89
C LEU A 103 25.20 -9.06 8.82
N ALA A 104 25.44 -9.51 10.06
CA ALA A 104 26.07 -8.74 11.14
C ALA A 104 27.38 -8.00 10.77
N GLN A 105 28.14 -8.50 9.79
CA GLN A 105 29.41 -7.87 9.34
C GLN A 105 29.42 -7.61 7.83
N GLY A 106 28.25 -7.58 7.20
CA GLY A 106 28.12 -7.40 5.76
C GLY A 106 28.31 -5.96 5.31
N ILE A 107 28.04 -4.97 6.17
CA ILE A 107 28.04 -3.55 5.79
C ILE A 107 29.31 -2.86 6.28
N GLN A 108 30.01 -2.19 5.36
CA GLN A 108 31.19 -1.36 5.65
C GLN A 108 30.84 0.11 5.79
N SER A 109 29.86 0.58 5.01
CA SER A 109 29.33 1.94 5.11
C SER A 109 27.91 2.01 4.56
N ALA A 110 27.05 2.76 5.24
CA ALA A 110 25.68 3.02 4.80
C ALA A 110 25.38 4.52 4.88
N VAL A 111 24.76 5.06 3.83
CA VAL A 111 24.38 6.47 3.72
C VAL A 111 22.96 6.55 3.15
N ALA A 112 22.12 7.39 3.74
CA ALA A 112 20.83 7.77 3.18
C ALA A 112 20.92 9.18 2.57
N LYS A 113 20.67 9.31 1.27
CA LYS A 113 20.53 10.61 0.59
C LYS A 113 19.06 11.00 0.61
N VAL A 114 18.70 11.98 1.42
CA VAL A 114 17.32 12.44 1.60
C VAL A 114 17.08 13.72 0.81
N GLN A 115 16.08 13.72 -0.05
CA GLN A 115 15.53 14.92 -0.68
C GLN A 115 14.37 15.44 0.15
N PHE A 116 14.41 16.73 0.47
CA PHE A 116 13.40 17.44 1.25
C PHE A 116 12.32 18.02 0.32
N PRO A 117 11.13 18.36 0.84
CA PRO A 117 10.04 18.94 0.04
C PRO A 117 10.42 20.22 -0.71
N ASP A 118 11.40 20.97 -0.21
CA ASP A 118 11.93 22.18 -0.86
C ASP A 118 13.00 21.91 -1.93
N GLY A 119 13.20 20.64 -2.30
CA GLY A 119 14.15 20.19 -3.31
C GLY A 119 15.60 20.11 -2.83
N ARG A 120 15.92 20.55 -1.61
CA ARG A 120 17.28 20.39 -1.06
C ARG A 120 17.57 18.91 -0.79
N GLU A 121 18.83 18.53 -0.88
CA GLU A 121 19.29 17.18 -0.58
C GLU A 121 20.26 17.18 0.60
N ARG A 122 20.25 16.12 1.41
CA ARG A 122 21.26 15.86 2.44
C ARG A 122 21.66 14.40 2.48
N SER A 123 22.96 14.15 2.60
CA SER A 123 23.50 12.83 2.89
C SER A 123 23.63 12.65 4.40
N LEU A 124 22.98 11.62 4.92
CA LEU A 124 22.98 11.26 6.33
C LEU A 124 23.67 9.90 6.49
N LEU A 125 24.64 9.84 7.39
CA LEU A 125 25.30 8.58 7.74
C LEU A 125 24.31 7.69 8.50
N MET A 126 24.38 6.39 8.24
CA MET A 126 23.66 5.36 8.99
C MET A 126 24.65 4.61 9.87
N PHE A 127 24.21 4.18 11.05
CA PHE A 127 25.06 3.59 12.10
C PHE A 127 24.44 2.30 12.63
N ASP A 128 25.29 1.35 13.01
CA ASP A 128 24.96 0.15 13.79
C ASP A 128 25.60 0.31 15.18
N ASP A 129 25.06 1.25 15.96
CA ASP A 129 25.56 1.72 17.24
C ASP A 129 24.60 1.45 18.42
N GLY A 130 23.50 0.73 18.18
CA GLY A 130 22.43 0.53 19.15
C GLY A 130 21.64 1.81 19.44
N ARG A 131 21.72 2.79 18.53
CA ARG A 131 21.03 4.07 18.54
C ARG A 131 20.46 4.32 17.15
N HIS A 132 19.86 5.48 16.89
CA HIS A 132 19.34 5.76 15.54
C HIS A 132 18.26 4.79 15.03
N ALA A 133 17.57 4.10 15.96
CA ALA A 133 16.53 3.10 15.69
C ALA A 133 17.01 1.83 14.97
N ASP A 134 18.30 1.51 15.09
CA ASP A 134 18.94 0.35 14.46
C ASP A 134 18.72 -0.99 15.20
N GLY A 135 18.51 -0.98 16.51
CA GLY A 135 18.39 -2.20 17.30
C GLY A 135 19.53 -2.35 18.30
N ALA A 136 20.21 -3.50 18.27
CA ALA A 136 21.36 -3.76 19.15
C ALA A 136 22.66 -3.42 18.43
N ALA A 137 23.62 -2.81 19.11
CA ALA A 137 24.89 -2.45 18.50
C ALA A 137 25.64 -3.68 17.96
N GLY A 138 26.08 -3.61 16.70
CA GLY A 138 26.84 -4.65 15.99
C GLY A 138 26.00 -5.81 15.47
N ASP A 139 24.68 -5.65 15.31
CA ASP A 139 23.79 -6.70 14.80
C ASP A 139 23.65 -6.71 13.27
N GLY A 140 24.29 -5.77 12.58
CA GLY A 140 24.26 -5.62 11.12
C GLY A 140 23.11 -4.79 10.59
N VAL A 141 22.27 -4.24 11.46
CA VAL A 141 21.22 -3.28 11.11
C VAL A 141 21.76 -1.88 11.26
N PHE A 142 21.66 -1.08 10.21
CA PHE A 142 22.13 0.29 10.18
C PHE A 142 20.93 1.24 10.20
N GLY A 143 20.90 2.16 11.16
CA GLY A 143 19.84 3.14 11.32
C GLY A 143 20.33 4.58 11.13
N MET A 144 19.42 5.45 10.69
CA MET A 144 19.60 6.90 10.75
C MET A 144 18.33 7.55 11.32
N LEU A 145 18.48 8.74 11.89
CA LEU A 145 17.35 9.57 12.32
C LEU A 145 17.58 11.02 11.88
N PHE A 146 16.51 11.67 11.43
CA PHE A 146 16.47 13.11 11.24
C PHE A 146 15.14 13.69 11.71
N THR A 147 15.12 14.98 12.03
CA THR A 147 13.87 15.68 12.38
C THR A 147 13.27 16.31 11.14
N ALA A 148 12.02 15.97 10.82
CA ALA A 148 11.30 16.62 9.72
C ALA A 148 10.91 18.05 10.14
N ARG A 149 11.26 19.04 9.31
CA ARG A 149 11.00 20.46 9.60
C ARG A 149 10.00 21.10 8.67
N GLN A 150 9.56 20.36 7.66
CA GLN A 150 8.64 20.81 6.62
C GLN A 150 7.68 19.66 6.34
N ALA A 151 6.43 20.00 6.07
CA ALA A 151 5.49 19.05 5.51
C ALA A 151 5.69 18.94 4.00
N GLY A 152 5.19 17.84 3.44
CA GLY A 152 5.30 17.52 2.03
C GLY A 152 6.01 16.20 1.80
N GLU A 153 6.38 15.96 0.55
CA GLU A 153 6.94 14.70 0.10
C GLU A 153 8.45 14.64 0.32
N TYR A 154 8.91 13.52 0.86
CA TYR A 154 10.31 13.20 1.01
C TYR A 154 10.65 11.98 0.17
N THR A 155 11.85 11.98 -0.40
CA THR A 155 12.45 10.77 -0.98
C THR A 155 13.77 10.48 -0.28
N ALA A 156 14.12 9.20 -0.17
CA ALA A 156 15.38 8.78 0.43
C ALA A 156 15.99 7.61 -0.34
N GLN A 157 17.19 7.81 -0.87
CA GLN A 157 18.01 6.75 -1.43
C GLN A 157 18.95 6.22 -0.35
N VAL A 158 18.73 4.98 0.09
CA VAL A 158 19.69 4.25 0.92
C VAL A 158 20.75 3.65 0.01
N ARG A 159 22.02 3.87 0.32
CA ARG A 159 23.16 3.26 -0.37
C ARG A 159 24.08 2.56 0.62
N VAL A 160 24.24 1.26 0.42
CA VAL A 160 25.06 0.38 1.24
C VAL A 160 26.24 -0.13 0.44
N ARG A 161 27.44 0.03 0.99
CA ARG A 161 28.66 -0.65 0.56
C ARG A 161 29.01 -1.71 1.59
N GLY A 162 29.27 -2.91 1.12
CA GLY A 162 29.49 -4.05 1.98
C GLY A 162 30.42 -5.10 1.39
N VAL A 163 30.54 -6.21 2.09
CA VAL A 163 31.24 -7.41 1.67
C VAL A 163 30.37 -8.65 1.89
N THR A 164 30.47 -9.61 0.99
CA THR A 164 29.84 -10.93 1.16
C THR A 164 30.61 -11.71 2.25
N PRO A 165 30.04 -12.79 2.82
CA PRO A 165 30.78 -13.70 3.69
C PRO A 165 32.07 -14.28 3.08
N LYS A 166 32.22 -14.23 1.74
CA LYS A 166 33.43 -14.63 1.01
C LYS A 166 34.43 -13.49 0.80
N GLY A 167 34.13 -12.28 1.27
CA GLY A 167 34.98 -11.09 1.13
C GLY A 167 34.81 -10.32 -0.18
N GLU A 168 33.80 -10.64 -1.00
CA GLU A 168 33.55 -9.95 -2.27
C GLU A 168 32.84 -8.62 -2.00
N THR A 169 33.25 -7.53 -2.64
CA THR A 169 32.60 -6.22 -2.46
C THR A 169 31.20 -6.19 -3.07
N LEU A 170 30.25 -5.55 -2.39
CA LEU A 170 28.90 -5.32 -2.89
C LEU A 170 28.48 -3.85 -2.74
N LEU A 171 27.66 -3.40 -3.68
CA LEU A 171 26.94 -2.13 -3.65
C LEU A 171 25.46 -2.43 -3.82
N ARG A 172 24.63 -1.90 -2.94
CA ARG A 172 23.18 -1.98 -3.03
C ARG A 172 22.56 -0.62 -2.77
N THR A 173 21.44 -0.38 -3.44
CA THR A 173 20.63 0.82 -3.27
C THR A 173 19.17 0.43 -3.08
N SER A 174 18.45 1.25 -2.33
CA SER A 174 16.99 1.18 -2.19
C SER A 174 16.45 2.60 -2.14
N GLU A 175 15.25 2.82 -2.65
CA GLU A 175 14.58 4.13 -2.66
C GLU A 175 13.32 4.06 -1.82
N HIS A 176 13.06 5.15 -1.09
CA HIS A 176 11.86 5.32 -0.28
C HIS A 176 11.18 6.63 -0.64
N PHE A 177 9.86 6.61 -0.62
CA PHE A 177 9.00 7.78 -0.70
C PHE A 177 8.10 7.80 0.52
N PHE A 178 7.99 8.94 1.20
CA PHE A 178 7.05 9.09 2.32
C PHE A 178 6.60 10.56 2.47
N PRO A 179 5.31 10.81 2.74
CA PRO A 179 4.83 12.16 3.04
C PRO A 179 5.01 12.49 4.52
N VAL A 180 5.22 13.76 4.82
CA VAL A 180 5.21 14.31 6.18
C VAL A 180 4.07 15.31 6.32
N LEU A 181 3.27 15.16 7.36
CA LEU A 181 2.07 15.97 7.61
C LEU A 181 2.36 17.15 8.55
N ASP A 182 1.77 18.31 8.28
CA ASP A 182 1.74 19.44 9.21
C ASP A 182 0.50 19.38 10.10
N VAL A 183 0.46 18.38 10.99
CA VAL A 183 -0.66 18.15 11.89
C VAL A 183 -0.14 17.84 13.28
N GLN A 184 -0.68 18.53 14.29
CA GLN A 184 -0.31 18.38 15.70
C GLN A 184 -1.51 17.92 16.52
N ALA A 185 -2.06 16.76 16.17
CA ALA A 185 -3.23 16.21 16.86
C ALA A 185 -2.86 15.62 18.23
N ARG A 186 -3.71 15.83 19.23
CA ARG A 186 -3.57 15.24 20.57
C ARG A 186 -4.90 14.72 21.07
N LEU A 187 -4.91 13.49 21.56
CA LEU A 187 -6.09 12.87 22.18
C LEU A 187 -6.11 13.18 23.69
N GLY A 188 -7.30 13.46 24.22
CA GLY A 188 -7.51 13.60 25.66
C GLY A 188 -7.52 12.26 26.41
N LYS A 189 -7.94 12.29 27.68
CA LYS A 189 -7.97 11.11 28.58
C LYS A 189 -9.36 10.56 28.89
N GLY A 190 -10.43 11.26 28.53
CA GLY A 190 -11.80 10.87 28.85
C GLY A 190 -12.71 10.94 27.64
N ALA A 191 -13.33 9.82 27.27
CA ALA A 191 -14.35 9.75 26.23
C ALA A 191 -15.75 9.89 26.84
N VAL A 192 -16.70 10.38 26.04
CA VAL A 192 -18.10 10.50 26.45
C VAL A 192 -18.97 9.73 25.46
N ALA A 193 -19.81 8.82 25.96
CA ALA A 193 -20.83 8.17 25.16
C ALA A 193 -22.20 8.82 25.38
N THR A 194 -22.95 9.00 24.30
CA THR A 194 -24.35 9.41 24.31
C THR A 194 -25.19 8.43 23.52
N THR A 195 -26.40 8.14 23.97
CA THR A 195 -27.34 7.28 23.23
C THR A 195 -27.73 7.93 21.91
N LEU A 196 -27.50 7.23 20.80
CA LEU A 196 -28.00 7.62 19.47
C LEU A 196 -29.39 7.03 19.22
N ASP A 197 -29.57 5.76 19.57
CA ASP A 197 -30.83 5.03 19.49
C ASP A 197 -30.83 3.83 20.45
N SER A 198 -31.80 2.92 20.31
CA SER A 198 -31.94 1.75 21.19
C SER A 198 -30.75 0.79 21.19
N ASN A 199 -29.95 0.77 20.12
CA ASN A 199 -28.86 -0.17 19.92
C ASN A 199 -27.48 0.49 19.80
N ARG A 200 -27.40 1.83 19.76
CA ARG A 200 -26.13 2.51 19.45
C ARG A 200 -25.81 3.66 20.39
N TRP A 201 -24.53 3.75 20.68
CA TRP A 201 -23.90 4.92 21.27
C TRP A 201 -23.11 5.70 20.24
N GLN A 202 -23.05 7.02 20.41
CA GLN A 202 -21.99 7.85 19.86
C GLN A 202 -20.94 8.04 20.96
N VAL A 203 -19.77 7.46 20.76
CA VAL A 203 -18.59 7.68 21.60
C VAL A 203 -17.81 8.86 21.01
N THR A 204 -17.69 9.95 21.75
CA THR A 204 -16.94 11.14 21.34
C THR A 204 -15.57 11.11 22.00
N LEU A 205 -14.52 11.07 21.18
CA LEU A 205 -13.12 11.11 21.63
C LEU A 205 -12.64 12.58 21.64
N PRO A 206 -12.15 13.11 22.77
CA PRO A 206 -11.62 14.47 22.81
C PRO A 206 -10.35 14.57 21.96
N VAL A 207 -10.28 15.57 21.10
CA VAL A 207 -9.11 15.84 20.26
C VAL A 207 -8.83 17.34 20.20
N GLU A 208 -7.55 17.69 20.21
CA GLU A 208 -7.03 19.02 19.94
C GLU A 208 -6.14 18.99 18.69
N GLY A 209 -5.93 20.15 18.08
CA GLY A 209 -5.02 20.29 16.93
C GLY A 209 -5.58 19.81 15.59
N LEU A 210 -6.89 19.57 15.51
CA LEU A 210 -7.61 19.26 14.27
C LEU A 210 -8.75 20.25 14.05
N THR A 211 -9.02 20.55 12.78
CA THR A 211 -10.11 21.46 12.39
C THR A 211 -11.44 20.70 12.33
N PRO A 212 -12.55 21.22 12.88
CA PRO A 212 -13.86 20.63 12.68
C PRO A 212 -14.20 20.47 11.19
N GLY A 213 -14.74 19.31 10.82
CA GLY A 213 -15.00 18.92 9.43
C GLY A 213 -13.85 18.19 8.74
N SER A 214 -12.62 18.24 9.28
CA SER A 214 -11.51 17.43 8.77
C SER A 214 -11.85 15.94 8.84
N ARG A 215 -11.46 15.19 7.81
CA ARG A 215 -11.68 13.75 7.73
C ARG A 215 -10.53 13.02 8.38
N VAL A 216 -10.85 12.02 9.18
CA VAL A 216 -9.87 11.19 9.89
C VAL A 216 -10.34 9.75 9.95
N MET A 217 -9.41 8.82 10.09
CA MET A 217 -9.70 7.47 10.53
C MET A 217 -9.44 7.36 12.03
N ALA A 218 -10.40 6.84 12.77
CA ALA A 218 -10.23 6.63 14.20
C ALA A 218 -10.75 5.25 14.60
N PHE A 219 -9.94 4.55 15.39
CA PHE A 219 -10.20 3.19 15.84
C PHE A 219 -9.98 3.11 17.34
N ALA A 220 -10.79 2.30 18.01
CA ALA A 220 -10.67 2.06 19.44
C ALA A 220 -11.26 0.71 19.83
N GLU A 221 -10.93 0.25 21.02
CA GLU A 221 -11.51 -0.94 21.64
C GLU A 221 -12.45 -0.53 22.77
N MET A 222 -13.62 -1.14 22.84
CA MET A 222 -14.53 -1.05 23.98
C MET A 222 -14.20 -2.16 24.97
N TRP A 223 -14.02 -1.81 26.24
CA TRP A 223 -13.72 -2.75 27.32
C TRP A 223 -14.71 -2.59 28.47
N GLY A 224 -14.96 -3.68 29.19
CA GLY A 224 -15.74 -3.72 30.43
C GLY A 224 -15.23 -4.82 31.35
N LEU A 225 -16.05 -5.25 32.31
CA LEU A 225 -15.75 -6.37 33.21
C LEU A 225 -16.49 -7.64 32.78
N ASP A 226 -15.79 -8.78 32.80
CA ASP A 226 -16.40 -10.10 32.66
C ASP A 226 -17.15 -10.53 33.94
N SER A 227 -17.80 -11.69 33.92
CA SER A 227 -18.56 -12.22 35.07
C SER A 227 -17.72 -12.45 36.34
N SER A 228 -16.39 -12.50 36.23
CA SER A 228 -15.44 -12.62 37.35
C SER A 228 -14.91 -11.27 37.84
N GLY A 229 -15.33 -10.16 37.22
CA GLY A 229 -14.86 -8.81 37.54
C GLY A 229 -13.51 -8.46 36.89
N LYS A 230 -13.04 -9.22 35.90
CA LYS A 230 -11.77 -8.95 35.20
C LYS A 230 -12.02 -8.11 33.93
N PRO A 231 -11.10 -7.21 33.55
CA PRO A 231 -11.21 -6.48 32.29
C PRO A 231 -11.26 -7.42 31.08
N ALA A 232 -12.26 -7.25 30.23
CA ALA A 232 -12.43 -8.01 29.00
C ALA A 232 -12.90 -7.09 27.85
N PRO A 233 -12.46 -7.35 26.60
CA PRO A 233 -12.87 -6.55 25.45
C PRO A 233 -14.30 -6.92 25.02
N ALA A 234 -15.12 -5.91 24.74
CA ALA A 234 -16.39 -6.08 24.05
C ALA A 234 -16.18 -6.26 22.54
N GLY A 235 -15.26 -5.49 21.97
CA GLY A 235 -14.98 -5.44 20.54
C GLY A 235 -14.27 -4.16 20.14
N TRP A 236 -13.85 -4.10 18.89
CA TRP A 236 -13.29 -2.89 18.28
C TRP A 236 -14.41 -2.10 17.59
N PHE A 237 -14.25 -0.78 17.53
CA PHE A 237 -15.14 0.11 16.82
C PHE A 237 -14.35 1.28 16.23
N GLY A 238 -14.87 1.86 15.15
CA GLY A 238 -14.16 2.91 14.44
C GLY A 238 -14.43 2.91 12.96
N GLY A 239 -13.63 3.69 12.26
CA GLY A 239 -13.71 3.86 10.81
C GLY A 239 -13.36 5.28 10.42
N LEU A 240 -13.74 5.64 9.20
CA LEU A 240 -13.59 6.99 8.69
C LEU A 240 -14.73 7.88 9.20
N THR A 241 -14.38 9.05 9.73
CA THR A 241 -15.34 10.03 10.28
C THR A 241 -14.85 11.47 10.07
N GLN A 242 -15.67 12.44 10.44
CA GLN A 242 -15.31 13.85 10.46
C GLN A 242 -15.16 14.36 11.88
N VAL A 243 -14.16 15.21 12.11
CA VAL A 243 -13.95 15.88 13.40
C VAL A 243 -15.16 16.77 13.70
N GLY A 244 -15.85 16.50 14.81
CA GLY A 244 -16.95 17.32 15.30
C GLY A 244 -16.46 18.49 16.13
N LYS A 245 -17.38 19.37 16.53
CA LYS A 245 -17.09 20.51 17.41
C LYS A 245 -16.56 20.10 18.79
N ASP A 246 -17.02 18.95 19.31
CA ASP A 246 -16.74 18.46 20.66
C ASP A 246 -15.68 17.33 20.67
N GLY A 247 -15.16 16.95 19.50
CA GLY A 247 -14.22 15.84 19.33
C GLY A 247 -14.57 14.92 18.16
N ILE A 248 -13.99 13.72 18.13
CA ILE A 248 -14.19 12.73 17.06
C ILE A 248 -15.36 11.81 17.43
N PRO A 249 -16.47 11.81 16.68
CA PRO A 249 -17.61 10.94 16.94
C PRO A 249 -17.42 9.57 16.30
N LEU A 250 -17.59 8.51 17.09
CA LEU A 250 -17.59 7.11 16.64
C LEU A 250 -18.87 6.40 17.06
N GLY A 251 -19.47 5.65 16.14
CA GLY A 251 -20.60 4.78 16.45
C GLY A 251 -20.16 3.49 17.12
N PHE A 252 -20.86 3.08 18.18
CA PHE A 252 -20.68 1.78 18.82
C PHE A 252 -22.03 1.08 19.01
N ASP A 253 -22.16 -0.15 18.51
CA ASP A 253 -23.36 -0.96 18.71
C ASP A 253 -23.30 -1.67 20.07
N VAL A 254 -24.21 -1.31 20.98
CA VAL A 254 -24.19 -1.80 22.36
C VAL A 254 -24.51 -3.29 22.49
N ARG A 255 -25.03 -3.93 21.43
CA ARG A 255 -25.22 -5.39 21.41
C ARG A 255 -23.89 -6.16 21.52
N TRP A 256 -22.77 -5.54 21.17
CA TRP A 256 -21.43 -6.11 21.42
C TRP A 256 -21.13 -6.32 22.91
N LEU A 257 -21.68 -5.48 23.80
CA LEU A 257 -21.54 -5.66 25.24
C LEU A 257 -22.20 -6.96 25.70
N ALA A 258 -23.42 -7.21 25.21
CA ALA A 258 -24.18 -8.43 25.49
C ALA A 258 -23.54 -9.67 24.86
N TYR A 259 -23.11 -9.57 23.60
CA TYR A 259 -22.44 -10.67 22.90
C TYR A 259 -21.17 -11.12 23.63
N SER A 260 -20.38 -10.17 24.14
CA SER A 260 -19.13 -10.44 24.85
C SER A 260 -19.31 -10.66 26.35
N GLY A 261 -20.53 -10.50 26.88
CA GLY A 261 -20.84 -10.72 28.29
C GLY A 261 -20.17 -9.73 29.24
N VAL A 262 -19.79 -8.54 28.77
CA VAL A 262 -19.09 -7.54 29.58
C VAL A 262 -20.05 -6.51 30.16
N HIS A 263 -19.75 -5.99 31.35
CA HIS A 263 -20.55 -5.00 32.04
C HIS A 263 -19.73 -3.81 32.55
N ALA A 264 -20.42 -2.76 33.00
CA ALA A 264 -19.81 -1.54 33.51
C ALA A 264 -18.92 -1.81 34.76
N PRO A 265 -17.91 -0.97 35.05
CA PRO A 265 -17.52 0.24 34.30
C PRO A 265 -16.92 -0.08 32.94
N PHE A 266 -17.23 0.77 31.96
CA PHE A 266 -16.69 0.68 30.61
C PHE A 266 -15.52 1.64 30.43
N GLU A 267 -14.64 1.30 29.50
CA GLU A 267 -13.52 2.14 29.10
C GLU A 267 -13.16 1.94 27.63
N VAL A 268 -12.46 2.93 27.08
CA VAL A 268 -11.96 2.87 25.71
C VAL A 268 -10.45 2.63 25.77
N ARG A 269 -9.95 1.65 25.02
CA ARG A 269 -8.51 1.33 24.95
C ARG A 269 -7.98 1.38 23.53
N ASN A 270 -6.66 1.45 23.42
CA ASN A 270 -5.91 1.36 22.16
C ASN A 270 -6.48 2.27 21.06
N VAL A 271 -6.76 3.53 21.45
CA VAL A 271 -7.29 4.53 20.53
C VAL A 271 -6.19 4.93 19.56
N ARG A 272 -6.50 4.85 18.27
CA ARG A 272 -5.60 5.23 17.18
C ARG A 272 -6.31 6.20 16.27
N LEU A 273 -5.71 7.37 16.08
CA LEU A 273 -6.16 8.41 15.16
C LEU A 273 -5.17 8.48 14.00
N GLN A 274 -5.70 8.47 12.78
CA GLN A 274 -4.92 8.45 11.55
C GLN A 274 -5.48 9.45 10.54
N ASP A 275 -4.60 9.92 9.67
CA ASP A 275 -4.97 10.71 8.52
C ASP A 275 -5.82 9.87 7.54
N ALA A 276 -6.87 10.47 6.98
CA ALA A 276 -7.82 9.77 6.12
C ALA A 276 -7.21 9.31 4.78
N ASP A 277 -6.26 10.07 4.27
CA ASP A 277 -5.73 9.91 2.92
C ASP A 277 -4.44 9.10 2.89
N THR A 278 -3.67 9.09 3.99
CA THR A 278 -2.35 8.43 4.06
C THR A 278 -2.25 7.33 5.12
N ALA A 279 -3.27 7.18 5.97
CA ALA A 279 -3.26 6.31 7.15
C ALA A 279 -2.13 6.58 8.17
N ILE A 280 -1.39 7.69 8.02
CA ILE A 280 -0.32 8.08 8.93
C ILE A 280 -0.91 8.33 10.32
N PRO A 281 -0.32 7.73 11.39
CA PRO A 281 -0.71 8.01 12.77
C PRO A 281 -0.63 9.50 13.11
N LEU A 282 -1.76 10.05 13.55
CA LEU A 282 -1.88 11.44 14.01
C LEU A 282 -1.89 11.56 15.52
N ALA A 283 -2.38 10.56 16.25
CA ALA A 283 -2.33 10.48 17.70
C ALA A 283 -2.70 9.07 18.16
N ALA A 284 -2.27 8.70 19.36
CA ALA A 284 -2.70 7.46 19.99
C ALA A 284 -2.93 7.67 21.50
N GLN A 285 -3.78 6.84 22.09
CA GLN A 285 -4.02 6.80 23.53
C GLN A 285 -4.30 5.37 23.95
N THR A 286 -3.54 4.86 24.92
CA THR A 286 -3.67 3.46 25.37
C THR A 286 -4.97 3.23 26.13
N ARG A 287 -5.43 4.24 26.89
CA ARG A 287 -6.63 4.12 27.75
C ARG A 287 -7.33 5.46 27.94
N MET A 288 -8.65 5.45 27.86
CA MET A 288 -9.52 6.56 28.22
C MET A 288 -10.64 6.07 29.13
N GLU A 289 -10.94 6.84 30.18
CA GLU A 289 -12.16 6.64 30.96
C GLU A 289 -13.38 6.92 30.08
N LEU A 290 -14.44 6.11 30.18
CA LEU A 290 -15.67 6.32 29.42
C LEU A 290 -16.82 6.72 30.34
N LYS A 291 -17.33 7.94 30.15
CA LYS A 291 -18.61 8.33 30.72
C LYS A 291 -19.73 7.80 29.82
N ALA A 292 -20.31 6.66 30.18
CA ALA A 292 -21.34 5.97 29.40
C ALA A 292 -22.76 6.10 30.00
N PRO A 293 -23.81 6.04 29.17
CA PRO A 293 -25.17 5.82 29.64
C PRO A 293 -25.29 4.50 30.41
N ALA A 294 -26.20 4.44 31.38
CA ALA A 294 -26.48 3.18 32.09
C ALA A 294 -27.10 2.15 31.13
N VAL A 295 -26.52 0.95 31.08
CA VAL A 295 -27.03 -0.18 30.30
C VAL A 295 -27.05 -1.42 31.18
N ASP A 296 -28.21 -2.07 31.26
CA ASP A 296 -28.35 -3.39 31.89
C ASP A 296 -28.14 -4.48 30.83
N VAL A 297 -26.88 -4.88 30.67
CA VAL A 297 -26.45 -5.87 29.67
C VAL A 297 -27.21 -7.20 29.83
N LYS A 298 -27.63 -7.55 31.06
CA LYS A 298 -28.39 -8.78 31.32
C LYS A 298 -29.82 -8.75 30.78
N ARG A 299 -30.38 -7.55 30.54
CA ARG A 299 -31.71 -7.37 29.95
C ARG A 299 -31.68 -7.20 28.44
N MET A 300 -30.50 -7.11 27.84
CA MET A 300 -30.37 -7.00 26.39
C MET A 300 -30.72 -8.32 25.72
N PRO A 301 -31.34 -8.30 24.52
CA PRO A 301 -31.60 -9.52 23.76
C PRO A 301 -30.31 -10.29 23.50
N ALA A 302 -30.36 -11.62 23.62
CA ALA A 302 -29.24 -12.47 23.27
C ALA A 302 -28.90 -12.32 21.78
N VAL A 303 -27.62 -12.16 21.47
CA VAL A 303 -27.12 -12.04 20.10
C VAL A 303 -26.63 -13.42 19.63
N SER A 304 -27.38 -14.07 18.74
CA SER A 304 -27.00 -15.37 18.17
C SER A 304 -26.23 -15.24 16.85
N THR A 305 -26.28 -14.09 16.19
CA THR A 305 -25.60 -13.85 14.90
C THR A 305 -25.13 -12.40 14.83
N ILE A 306 -23.86 -12.21 14.45
CA ILE A 306 -23.30 -10.88 14.21
C ILE A 306 -23.82 -10.36 12.86
N THR A 307 -24.61 -9.30 12.90
CA THR A 307 -25.20 -8.68 11.71
C THR A 307 -24.26 -7.66 11.07
N ASP A 308 -24.53 -7.31 9.81
CA ASP A 308 -23.85 -6.20 9.12
C ASP A 308 -24.06 -4.88 9.85
N GLU A 309 -25.24 -4.67 10.44
CA GLU A 309 -25.54 -3.48 11.24
C GLU A 309 -24.63 -3.34 12.46
N MET A 310 -24.34 -4.45 13.15
CA MET A 310 -23.40 -4.44 14.28
C MET A 310 -21.96 -4.12 13.86
N ARG A 311 -21.58 -4.42 12.60
CA ARG A 311 -20.21 -4.21 12.08
C ARG A 311 -20.02 -2.84 11.45
N MET A 312 -21.00 -2.36 10.69
CA MET A 312 -20.90 -1.18 9.82
C MET A 312 -21.86 -0.05 10.20
N GLY A 313 -22.73 -0.27 11.20
CA GLY A 313 -23.84 0.63 11.52
C GLY A 313 -25.07 0.37 10.64
N PRO A 314 -26.16 1.14 10.81
CA PRO A 314 -27.36 0.96 10.02
C PRO A 314 -27.10 1.30 8.56
N ARG A 315 -27.46 0.36 7.70
CA ARG A 315 -27.48 0.59 6.26
C ARG A 315 -28.50 1.69 5.95
N PRO A 316 -28.14 2.73 5.18
CA PRO A 316 -29.08 3.76 4.75
C PRO A 316 -30.28 3.14 4.00
N GLN A 317 -31.39 3.88 3.90
CA GLN A 317 -32.43 3.48 2.96
C GLN A 317 -31.91 3.61 1.53
N ARG A 318 -32.15 2.58 0.71
CA ARG A 318 -31.77 2.58 -0.70
C ARG A 318 -32.49 3.73 -1.42
N MET A 319 -31.73 4.63 -2.02
CA MET A 319 -32.31 5.64 -2.92
C MET A 319 -32.88 4.93 -4.15
N GLN A 320 -34.12 5.25 -4.52
CA GLN A 320 -34.74 4.73 -5.73
C GLN A 320 -34.06 5.39 -6.95
N THR A 321 -33.22 4.64 -7.65
CA THR A 321 -32.64 5.07 -8.92
C THR A 321 -33.58 4.76 -10.08
N GLN A 322 -33.64 5.62 -11.09
CA GLN A 322 -34.40 5.34 -12.33
C GLN A 322 -33.74 4.25 -13.20
N ALA A 323 -32.46 3.92 -12.97
CA ALA A 323 -31.75 2.89 -13.70
C ALA A 323 -32.26 1.48 -13.36
N ALA A 324 -32.52 0.67 -14.39
CA ALA A 324 -32.95 -0.71 -14.23
C ALA A 324 -31.76 -1.66 -14.03
N GLY A 325 -31.84 -2.45 -12.95
CA GLY A 325 -30.93 -3.57 -12.68
C GLY A 325 -29.55 -3.17 -12.13
N GLY A 326 -28.94 -4.12 -11.42
CA GLY A 326 -27.58 -4.01 -10.91
C GLY A 326 -26.50 -4.06 -12.01
N LYS A 327 -25.30 -3.55 -11.72
CA LYS A 327 -24.18 -3.54 -12.69
C LYS A 327 -22.92 -4.23 -12.16
N LEU A 328 -22.15 -4.81 -13.07
CA LEU A 328 -20.76 -5.17 -12.78
C LEU A 328 -19.85 -4.01 -13.17
N MET A 329 -19.28 -3.31 -12.21
CA MET A 329 -18.43 -2.15 -12.46
C MET A 329 -17.00 -2.59 -12.77
N LEU A 330 -16.50 -2.22 -13.96
CA LEU A 330 -15.14 -2.46 -14.40
C LEU A 330 -14.27 -1.26 -13.99
N VAL A 331 -13.31 -1.49 -13.10
CA VAL A 331 -12.49 -0.45 -12.46
C VAL A 331 -11.03 -0.61 -12.88
N HIS A 332 -10.40 0.49 -13.26
CA HIS A 332 -8.99 0.54 -13.66
C HIS A 332 -8.05 0.73 -12.47
N GLY A 333 -6.75 0.74 -12.74
CA GLY A 333 -5.70 0.97 -11.75
C GLY A 333 -5.16 2.40 -11.73
N TYR A 334 -4.09 2.58 -10.95
CA TYR A 334 -3.31 3.81 -10.91
C TYR A 334 -2.86 4.22 -12.32
N CYS A 335 -3.03 5.50 -12.66
CA CYS A 335 -2.57 6.12 -13.89
C CYS A 335 -2.93 5.40 -15.21
N ALA A 336 -3.95 4.54 -15.21
CA ALA A 336 -4.37 3.84 -16.42
C ALA A 336 -4.79 4.86 -17.48
N GLY A 337 -4.28 4.72 -18.71
CA GLY A 337 -4.63 5.61 -19.82
C GLY A 337 -5.97 5.30 -20.49
N SER A 338 -6.52 4.11 -20.24
CA SER A 338 -7.81 3.67 -20.77
C SER A 338 -8.40 2.54 -19.92
N ASN A 339 -9.59 2.07 -20.29
CA ASN A 339 -10.16 0.85 -19.71
C ASN A 339 -9.26 -0.35 -20.02
N PRO A 340 -8.73 -1.09 -19.02
CA PRO A 340 -7.88 -2.25 -19.27
C PRO A 340 -8.68 -3.51 -19.60
N TRP A 341 -10.00 -3.51 -19.42
CA TRP A 341 -10.86 -4.70 -19.55
C TRP A 341 -11.47 -4.84 -20.95
N PRO A 342 -11.35 -6.01 -21.62
CA PRO A 342 -12.13 -6.31 -22.82
C PRO A 342 -13.62 -6.37 -22.49
N THR A 343 -14.37 -5.34 -22.85
CA THR A 343 -15.78 -5.22 -22.45
C THR A 343 -16.70 -6.27 -23.08
N SER A 344 -16.26 -6.93 -24.15
CA SER A 344 -16.95 -8.07 -24.76
C SER A 344 -17.10 -9.28 -23.82
N ASP A 345 -16.25 -9.37 -22.79
CA ASP A 345 -16.25 -10.49 -21.85
C ASP A 345 -17.30 -10.34 -20.74
N PHE A 346 -17.89 -9.15 -20.62
CA PHE A 346 -18.76 -8.79 -19.51
C PHE A 346 -20.17 -8.48 -19.98
N SER A 347 -21.16 -8.83 -19.15
CA SER A 347 -22.57 -8.51 -19.37
C SER A 347 -23.14 -7.69 -18.21
N SER A 348 -24.08 -6.79 -18.54
CA SER A 348 -24.67 -5.85 -17.58
C SER A 348 -23.59 -5.07 -16.80
N TYR A 349 -22.56 -4.59 -17.51
CA TYR A 349 -21.44 -3.89 -16.91
C TYR A 349 -21.58 -2.36 -17.00
N ALA A 350 -20.72 -1.68 -16.24
CA ALA A 350 -20.45 -0.25 -16.37
C ALA A 350 -18.94 -0.03 -16.28
N VAL A 351 -18.38 0.84 -17.12
CA VAL A 351 -16.95 1.17 -17.10
C VAL A 351 -16.75 2.43 -16.29
N PHE A 352 -16.07 2.31 -15.16
CA PHE A 352 -15.64 3.48 -14.38
C PHE A 352 -14.43 4.15 -15.06
N GLN A 353 -14.42 5.49 -15.09
CA GLN A 353 -13.42 6.28 -15.82
C GLN A 353 -12.83 7.39 -14.93
N ASP A 354 -11.56 7.27 -14.59
CA ASP A 354 -10.71 8.28 -13.92
C ASP A 354 -9.27 8.16 -14.44
N TYR A 355 -9.12 8.17 -15.77
CA TYR A 355 -7.85 7.90 -16.44
C TYR A 355 -6.79 8.98 -16.20
N HIS A 356 -5.52 8.58 -16.25
CA HIS A 356 -4.37 9.45 -16.04
C HIS A 356 -4.42 10.21 -14.70
N GLN A 357 -4.91 9.56 -13.65
CA GLN A 357 -4.97 10.14 -12.30
C GLN A 357 -4.11 9.37 -11.31
N ASN A 358 -3.61 10.13 -10.33
CA ASN A 358 -3.00 9.62 -9.12
C ASN A 358 -3.92 9.95 -7.95
N ARG A 359 -4.52 8.92 -7.36
CA ARG A 359 -5.51 9.03 -6.29
C ARG A 359 -5.04 8.25 -5.06
N THR A 360 -5.34 8.76 -3.88
CA THR A 360 -5.34 7.92 -2.68
C THR A 360 -6.43 6.85 -2.78
N HIS A 361 -6.31 5.75 -2.05
CA HIS A 361 -7.34 4.71 -1.98
C HIS A 361 -8.71 5.30 -1.60
N ASP A 362 -8.71 6.28 -0.69
CA ASP A 362 -9.91 6.96 -0.25
C ASP A 362 -10.54 7.83 -1.35
N GLN A 363 -9.75 8.70 -2.00
CA GLN A 363 -10.24 9.54 -3.08
C GLN A 363 -10.82 8.69 -4.23
N PHE A 364 -10.12 7.62 -4.58
CA PHE A 364 -10.57 6.69 -5.62
C PHE A 364 -11.86 5.97 -5.20
N ALA A 365 -11.94 5.47 -3.96
CA ALA A 365 -13.16 4.84 -3.43
C ALA A 365 -14.37 5.78 -3.49
N GLN A 366 -14.20 7.06 -3.15
CA GLN A 366 -15.28 8.05 -3.23
C GLN A 366 -15.72 8.32 -4.67
N LEU A 367 -14.80 8.36 -5.64
CA LEU A 367 -15.16 8.50 -7.05
C LEU A 367 -15.95 7.28 -7.55
N ILE A 368 -15.50 6.06 -7.21
CA ILE A 368 -16.22 4.81 -7.51
C ILE A 368 -17.63 4.87 -6.89
N ARG A 369 -17.74 5.28 -5.62
CA ARG A 369 -19.04 5.44 -4.93
C ARG A 369 -19.95 6.40 -5.68
N ASN A 370 -19.44 7.58 -6.03
CA ASN A 370 -20.22 8.64 -6.66
C ASN A 370 -20.68 8.24 -8.07
N TYR A 371 -19.80 7.62 -8.87
CA TYR A 371 -20.17 7.05 -10.16
C TYR A 371 -21.19 5.91 -10.00
N GLY A 372 -21.03 5.06 -8.99
CA GLY A 372 -21.93 3.95 -8.71
C GLY A 372 -23.31 4.36 -8.22
N ALA A 373 -23.47 5.58 -7.69
CA ALA A 373 -24.74 6.08 -7.15
C ALA A 373 -25.86 6.21 -8.20
N GLN A 374 -25.52 6.18 -9.49
CA GLN A 374 -26.51 6.14 -10.58
C GLN A 374 -27.16 4.76 -10.74
N PHE A 375 -26.61 3.71 -10.14
CA PHE A 375 -27.11 2.35 -10.21
C PHE A 375 -27.78 1.95 -8.89
N PRO A 376 -28.82 1.11 -8.94
CA PRO A 376 -29.47 0.64 -7.72
C PRO A 376 -28.52 -0.22 -6.88
N SER A 377 -27.62 -0.96 -7.53
CA SER A 377 -26.53 -1.73 -6.91
C SER A 377 -25.42 -1.98 -7.93
N PHE A 378 -24.26 -2.39 -7.45
CA PHE A 378 -23.18 -2.88 -8.33
C PHE A 378 -22.25 -3.86 -7.61
N GLY A 379 -21.66 -4.81 -8.34
CA GLY A 379 -20.41 -5.49 -7.93
C GLY A 379 -19.20 -4.88 -8.62
N ILE A 380 -17.99 -5.27 -8.24
CA ILE A 380 -16.75 -4.71 -8.81
C ILE A 380 -15.84 -5.80 -9.39
N VAL A 381 -15.32 -5.54 -10.60
CA VAL A 381 -14.13 -6.20 -11.17
C VAL A 381 -13.06 -5.13 -11.36
N ALA A 382 -11.95 -5.27 -10.66
CA ALA A 382 -10.93 -4.23 -10.55
C ALA A 382 -9.53 -4.69 -10.94
N HIS A 383 -8.79 -3.80 -11.58
CA HIS A 383 -7.39 -4.02 -11.95
C HIS A 383 -6.48 -3.17 -11.06
N SER A 384 -5.34 -3.73 -10.62
CA SER A 384 -4.30 -2.97 -9.93
C SER A 384 -4.87 -2.18 -8.72
N GLN A 385 -4.56 -0.90 -8.55
CA GLN A 385 -5.06 -0.05 -7.45
C GLN A 385 -6.59 -0.09 -7.27
N GLY A 386 -7.36 -0.33 -8.34
CA GLY A 386 -8.81 -0.40 -8.26
C GLY A 386 -9.32 -1.44 -7.26
N GLY A 387 -8.57 -2.53 -7.04
CA GLY A 387 -8.93 -3.56 -6.04
C GLY A 387 -8.82 -3.05 -4.61
N ALA A 388 -7.77 -2.29 -4.31
CA ALA A 388 -7.57 -1.66 -3.01
C ALA A 388 -8.60 -0.55 -2.77
N ALA A 389 -8.91 0.26 -3.79
CA ALA A 389 -9.96 1.27 -3.73
C ALA A 389 -11.36 0.65 -3.51
N ALA A 390 -11.67 -0.48 -4.16
CA ALA A 390 -12.92 -1.21 -3.96
C ALA A 390 -13.05 -1.78 -2.53
N LEU A 391 -11.96 -2.32 -1.98
CA LEU A 391 -11.91 -2.77 -0.60
C LEU A 391 -12.05 -1.61 0.40
N HIS A 392 -11.38 -0.48 0.14
CA HIS A 392 -11.52 0.74 0.91
C HIS A 392 -12.98 1.25 0.90
N LEU A 393 -13.60 1.29 -0.29
CA LEU A 393 -15.01 1.64 -0.47
C LEU A 393 -15.92 0.81 0.44
N TYR A 394 -15.81 -0.53 0.35
CA TYR A 394 -16.65 -1.44 1.13
C TYR A 394 -16.39 -1.34 2.64
N THR A 395 -15.17 -1.00 3.05
CA THR A 395 -14.81 -0.92 4.47
C THR A 395 -15.41 0.33 5.14
N TYR A 396 -15.40 1.47 4.45
CA TYR A 396 -15.66 2.76 5.10
C TYR A 396 -16.91 3.49 4.63
N TYR A 397 -17.58 3.01 3.58
CA TYR A 397 -18.73 3.70 3.01
C TYR A 397 -19.86 2.77 2.62
N TRP A 398 -21.07 3.20 2.96
CA TRP A 398 -22.26 2.68 2.32
C TRP A 398 -22.32 3.15 0.86
N SER A 399 -22.57 2.20 -0.05
CA SER A 399 -22.67 2.44 -1.49
C SER A 399 -23.60 1.42 -2.15
N GLY A 400 -23.77 1.51 -3.48
CA GLY A 400 -24.49 0.48 -4.26
C GLY A 400 -23.89 -0.93 -4.11
N LEU A 401 -22.62 -1.04 -3.70
CA LEU A 401 -21.95 -2.31 -3.43
C LEU A 401 -22.68 -3.12 -2.36
N ASP A 402 -23.15 -2.47 -1.30
CA ASP A 402 -23.80 -3.10 -0.15
C ASP A 402 -25.19 -3.66 -0.46
N TYR A 403 -25.81 -3.22 -1.55
CA TYR A 403 -27.13 -3.67 -2.01
C TYR A 403 -27.03 -4.69 -3.14
N SER A 404 -25.81 -5.03 -3.56
CA SER A 404 -25.59 -5.98 -4.64
C SER A 404 -25.89 -7.41 -4.18
N SER A 405 -26.26 -8.24 -5.15
CA SER A 405 -26.56 -9.66 -4.92
C SER A 405 -25.75 -10.53 -5.85
N GLY A 406 -25.35 -11.71 -5.38
CA GLY A 406 -24.48 -12.64 -6.10
C GLY A 406 -23.48 -13.34 -5.16
N SER A 407 -22.49 -14.01 -5.74
CA SER A 407 -21.50 -14.76 -4.97
C SER A 407 -20.22 -13.99 -4.66
N ARG A 408 -19.80 -13.04 -5.50
CA ARG A 408 -18.51 -12.33 -5.35
C ARG A 408 -18.70 -10.82 -5.45
N LEU A 409 -18.51 -10.15 -4.32
CA LEU A 409 -18.71 -8.72 -4.17
C LEU A 409 -17.63 -7.90 -4.89
N ILE A 410 -16.37 -8.21 -4.57
CA ILE A 410 -15.18 -7.55 -5.12
C ILE A 410 -14.31 -8.64 -5.77
N GLN A 411 -13.95 -8.43 -7.02
CA GLN A 411 -13.05 -9.28 -7.78
C GLN A 411 -11.88 -8.44 -8.28
N SER A 412 -10.66 -8.96 -8.19
CA SER A 412 -9.48 -8.19 -8.59
C SER A 412 -8.37 -9.02 -9.21
N VAL A 413 -7.54 -8.40 -10.04
CA VAL A 413 -6.33 -9.01 -10.61
C VAL A 413 -5.17 -8.02 -10.52
N GLY A 414 -4.00 -8.52 -10.10
CA GLY A 414 -2.76 -7.75 -10.01
C GLY A 414 -2.82 -6.58 -9.05
N THR A 415 -3.68 -6.64 -8.03
CA THR A 415 -3.77 -5.55 -7.03
C THR A 415 -2.58 -5.63 -6.07
N PRO A 416 -1.77 -4.57 -5.91
CA PRO A 416 -0.68 -4.51 -4.94
C PRO A 416 -1.23 -4.27 -3.52
N TYR A 417 -1.91 -5.26 -2.94
CA TYR A 417 -2.54 -5.11 -1.62
C TYR A 417 -1.56 -4.76 -0.50
N GLN A 418 -0.31 -5.24 -0.60
CA GLN A 418 0.77 -4.91 0.32
C GLN A 418 1.74 -3.87 -0.26
N GLY A 419 1.39 -3.21 -1.37
CA GLY A 419 2.21 -2.22 -2.05
C GLY A 419 3.07 -2.80 -3.18
N THR A 420 3.90 -1.95 -3.76
CA THR A 420 4.91 -2.28 -4.77
C THR A 420 6.11 -1.36 -4.60
N ALA A 421 7.32 -1.87 -4.85
CA ALA A 421 8.53 -1.07 -4.87
C ALA A 421 8.43 0.06 -5.91
N LEU A 422 7.66 -0.14 -6.98
CA LEU A 422 7.48 0.87 -8.01
C LEU A 422 6.75 2.11 -7.49
N ALA A 423 5.86 2.06 -6.51
CA ALA A 423 5.10 3.26 -6.12
C ALA A 423 5.97 4.40 -5.54
N GLY A 424 7.10 4.05 -4.90
CA GLY A 424 8.13 5.00 -4.47
C GLY A 424 9.18 5.28 -5.54
N ASN A 425 9.56 4.25 -6.29
CA ASN A 425 10.55 4.33 -7.38
C ASN A 425 10.00 4.97 -8.67
N LEU A 426 8.68 5.06 -8.84
CA LEU A 426 8.01 5.66 -9.99
C LEU A 426 8.10 7.19 -9.97
N ALA A 427 8.46 7.84 -8.86
CA ALA A 427 8.90 9.25 -8.94
C ALA A 427 10.24 9.34 -9.67
N LEU A 428 11.17 8.44 -9.35
CA LEU A 428 12.44 8.34 -10.06
C LEU A 428 12.14 7.99 -11.52
N LEU A 429 11.45 6.88 -11.82
CA LEU A 429 11.10 6.47 -13.19
C LEU A 429 10.19 7.47 -13.92
N GLY A 430 9.30 8.18 -13.24
CA GLY A 430 8.36 9.15 -13.82
C GLY A 430 8.99 10.51 -14.11
N GLN A 431 9.96 10.95 -13.32
CA GLN A 431 10.83 12.08 -13.67
C GLN A 431 11.69 11.76 -14.92
N ILE A 432 12.03 10.49 -15.13
CA ILE A 432 12.87 10.02 -16.23
C ILE A 432 12.07 9.80 -17.50
N PHE A 433 10.95 9.11 -17.35
CA PHE A 433 10.22 8.49 -18.43
C PHE A 433 8.87 9.16 -18.68
N GLY A 434 8.52 10.21 -17.92
CA GLY A 434 7.17 10.80 -17.99
C GLY A 434 6.06 9.77 -17.77
N VAL A 435 6.40 8.60 -17.20
CA VAL A 435 5.47 7.50 -16.95
C VAL A 435 4.91 7.65 -15.56
N GLY A 436 3.59 7.57 -15.45
CA GLY A 436 2.91 7.64 -14.19
C GLY A 436 2.41 9.04 -13.88
N CYS A 437 1.53 9.10 -12.90
CA CYS A 437 0.80 10.29 -12.52
C CYS A 437 1.38 10.88 -11.22
N GLY A 438 2.67 10.61 -10.94
CA GLY A 438 3.40 10.98 -9.71
C GLY A 438 3.45 9.86 -8.66
N SER A 439 4.20 10.07 -7.58
CA SER A 439 4.30 9.09 -6.47
C SER A 439 2.97 8.86 -5.76
N ASN A 440 2.76 7.65 -5.26
CA ASN A 440 1.56 7.30 -4.51
C ASN A 440 1.93 6.58 -3.22
N TRP A 441 1.70 7.24 -2.08
CA TRP A 441 2.02 6.68 -0.77
C TRP A 441 1.28 5.37 -0.50
N ASP A 442 -0.02 5.31 -0.81
CA ASP A 442 -0.88 4.16 -0.51
C ASP A 442 -0.45 2.88 -1.26
N LEU A 443 0.28 3.04 -2.37
CA LEU A 443 0.83 1.94 -3.16
C LEU A 443 2.27 1.58 -2.78
N THR A 444 2.94 2.35 -1.93
CA THR A 444 4.23 1.94 -1.35
C THR A 444 4.03 0.82 -0.34
N TYR A 445 5.08 0.05 -0.04
CA TYR A 445 5.02 -0.98 1.00
C TYR A 445 4.60 -0.43 2.36
N ASP A 446 5.17 0.70 2.75
CA ASP A 446 4.90 1.35 4.03
C ASP A 446 3.47 1.90 4.10
N GLY A 447 3.02 2.62 3.07
CA GLY A 447 1.66 3.16 3.02
C GLY A 447 0.58 2.09 2.91
N ALA A 448 0.81 1.04 2.11
CA ALA A 448 -0.09 -0.11 2.03
C ALA A 448 -0.18 -0.85 3.36
N ALA A 449 0.92 -1.02 4.10
CA ALA A 449 0.91 -1.61 5.43
C ALA A 449 0.10 -0.79 6.44
N LEU A 450 0.27 0.55 6.44
CA LEU A 450 -0.53 1.45 7.28
C LEU A 450 -2.02 1.39 6.92
N TRP A 451 -2.36 1.43 5.64
CA TRP A 451 -3.74 1.32 5.15
C TRP A 451 -4.35 -0.02 5.54
N LEU A 452 -3.69 -1.15 5.25
CA LEU A 452 -4.16 -2.50 5.60
C LEU A 452 -4.40 -2.64 7.11
N SER A 453 -3.62 -1.96 7.96
CA SER A 453 -3.83 -2.00 9.41
C SER A 453 -5.20 -1.45 9.85
N GLY A 454 -5.88 -0.67 9.02
CA GLY A 454 -7.26 -0.20 9.22
C GLY A 454 -8.33 -1.08 8.56
N ILE A 455 -7.94 -2.00 7.66
CA ILE A 455 -8.89 -2.84 6.92
C ILE A 455 -9.18 -4.14 7.69
N PRO A 456 -10.41 -4.36 8.17
CA PRO A 456 -10.76 -5.51 9.00
C PRO A 456 -10.94 -6.79 8.19
N SER A 457 -10.72 -7.95 8.81
CA SER A 457 -10.81 -9.26 8.16
C SER A 457 -12.17 -9.57 7.54
N TRP A 458 -13.27 -9.06 8.12
CA TRP A 458 -14.61 -9.23 7.55
C TRP A 458 -14.79 -8.52 6.21
N ALA A 459 -14.08 -7.41 5.98
CA ALA A 459 -14.11 -6.70 4.71
C ALA A 459 -13.21 -7.41 3.69
N ARG A 460 -12.00 -7.80 4.13
CA ARG A 460 -11.05 -8.57 3.29
C ARG A 460 -11.66 -9.86 2.76
N SER A 461 -12.48 -10.56 3.55
CA SER A 461 -13.13 -11.80 3.14
C SER A 461 -14.16 -11.65 2.03
N ARG A 462 -14.53 -10.42 1.65
CA ARG A 462 -15.38 -10.15 0.47
C ARG A 462 -14.61 -9.99 -0.82
N VAL A 463 -13.27 -10.06 -0.76
CA VAL A 463 -12.39 -9.95 -1.93
C VAL A 463 -12.04 -11.33 -2.46
N HIS A 464 -12.20 -11.45 -3.78
CA HIS A 464 -11.75 -12.57 -4.59
C HIS A 464 -10.66 -12.08 -5.54
N TYR A 465 -9.48 -12.68 -5.52
CA TYR A 465 -8.37 -12.14 -6.30
C TYR A 465 -7.52 -13.21 -6.99
N TRP A 466 -6.81 -12.75 -8.01
CA TRP A 466 -5.84 -13.53 -8.77
C TRP A 466 -4.53 -12.76 -8.83
N THR A 467 -3.44 -13.51 -8.93
CA THR A 467 -2.11 -12.96 -9.17
C THR A 467 -1.58 -13.50 -10.49
N THR A 468 -0.72 -12.73 -11.14
CA THR A 468 0.01 -13.20 -12.32
C THR A 468 1.50 -13.03 -12.12
N SER A 469 2.26 -13.63 -13.01
CA SER A 469 3.65 -13.27 -13.21
C SER A 469 4.00 -13.50 -14.66
N ASP A 470 5.18 -13.04 -15.02
CA ASP A 470 5.91 -13.44 -16.20
C ASP A 470 6.14 -14.99 -16.22
N LYS A 471 6.63 -15.53 -17.35
CA LYS A 471 6.86 -16.98 -17.51
C LYS A 471 8.34 -17.31 -17.44
N ASP A 472 8.76 -17.98 -16.37
CA ASP A 472 10.09 -18.60 -16.29
C ASP A 472 10.27 -19.76 -17.29
N VAL A 473 11.27 -19.65 -18.15
CA VAL A 473 11.81 -20.68 -19.03
C VAL A 473 13.34 -20.75 -18.89
N TRP A 474 13.87 -21.95 -18.62
CA TRP A 474 15.28 -22.17 -18.27
C TRP A 474 16.33 -21.75 -19.31
N TRP A 475 15.94 -21.40 -20.54
CA TRP A 475 16.84 -20.97 -21.62
C TRP A 475 16.74 -19.47 -21.96
N ARG A 476 15.86 -18.71 -21.29
CA ARG A 476 15.68 -17.28 -21.54
C ARG A 476 15.57 -16.54 -20.20
N TRP A 477 16.09 -15.33 -20.16
CA TRP A 477 15.82 -14.43 -19.05
C TRP A 477 14.39 -13.95 -19.17
N ASP A 478 13.63 -14.14 -18.09
CA ASP A 478 12.23 -13.81 -18.08
C ASP A 478 11.91 -12.60 -17.22
N TYR A 479 11.13 -11.68 -17.79
CA TYR A 479 10.72 -10.42 -17.20
C TYR A 479 9.44 -9.96 -17.90
N CYS A 480 8.50 -9.38 -17.17
CA CYS A 480 7.40 -8.67 -17.82
C CYS A 480 7.86 -7.32 -18.39
N ASN A 481 8.76 -6.65 -17.67
CA ASN A 481 9.34 -5.40 -18.08
C ASN A 481 10.81 -5.28 -17.63
N MET A 482 11.70 -5.04 -18.59
CA MET A 482 13.14 -4.98 -18.34
C MET A 482 13.56 -3.76 -17.49
N ALA A 483 12.75 -2.70 -17.43
CA ALA A 483 13.02 -1.54 -16.58
C ALA A 483 12.81 -1.83 -15.10
N THR A 484 11.80 -2.64 -14.79
CA THR A 484 11.29 -2.86 -13.45
C THR A 484 11.88 -4.11 -12.82
N ASP A 485 12.32 -5.06 -13.64
CA ASP A 485 13.01 -6.29 -13.24
C ASP A 485 14.18 -6.06 -12.25
N PRO A 486 15.05 -5.03 -12.39
CA PRO A 486 16.07 -4.74 -11.37
C PRO A 486 15.53 -4.25 -10.02
N ILE A 487 14.26 -3.86 -9.96
CA ILE A 487 13.62 -3.18 -8.81
C ILE A 487 12.66 -4.13 -8.07
N LEU A 488 12.06 -5.07 -8.78
CA LEU A 488 11.05 -6.00 -8.28
C LEU A 488 11.68 -7.35 -7.92
N ASP A 489 11.08 -8.06 -6.95
CA ASP A 489 11.45 -9.43 -6.63
C ASP A 489 10.58 -10.44 -7.40
N ASP A 490 11.22 -11.39 -8.07
CA ASP A 490 10.53 -12.47 -8.78
C ASP A 490 9.85 -13.47 -7.83
N PRO A 491 8.73 -14.08 -8.24
CA PRO A 491 8.00 -13.80 -9.49
C PRO A 491 7.15 -12.53 -9.40
N GLU A 492 7.10 -11.78 -10.51
CA GLU A 492 6.45 -10.48 -10.63
C GLU A 492 5.64 -10.36 -11.94
N ASP A 493 4.66 -9.45 -11.99
CA ASP A 493 3.85 -9.22 -13.20
C ASP A 493 4.30 -8.02 -14.05
N GLY A 494 5.45 -7.42 -13.78
CA GLY A 494 5.95 -6.18 -14.40
C GLY A 494 5.73 -4.95 -13.52
N VAL A 495 4.89 -5.07 -12.48
CA VAL A 495 4.54 -3.96 -11.58
C VAL A 495 4.45 -4.42 -10.12
N VAL A 496 3.93 -5.62 -9.89
CA VAL A 496 3.60 -6.13 -8.56
C VAL A 496 4.25 -7.50 -8.38
N GLU A 497 5.03 -7.63 -7.32
CA GLU A 497 5.54 -8.92 -6.88
C GLU A 497 4.39 -9.81 -6.40
N LYS A 498 4.47 -11.10 -6.71
CA LYS A 498 3.45 -12.07 -6.30
C LYS A 498 3.18 -12.05 -4.80
N TRP A 499 4.22 -11.88 -3.98
CA TRP A 499 4.08 -11.84 -2.52
C TRP A 499 3.36 -10.57 -2.06
N ALA A 500 3.58 -9.44 -2.74
CA ALA A 500 2.98 -8.16 -2.41
C ALA A 500 1.52 -8.06 -2.87
N ALA A 501 1.13 -8.86 -3.88
CA ALA A 501 -0.25 -9.00 -4.32
C ALA A 501 -1.14 -9.85 -3.37
N GLN A 502 -0.60 -10.41 -2.29
CA GLN A 502 -1.39 -11.24 -1.36
C GLN A 502 -2.25 -10.40 -0.41
N LEU A 503 -3.47 -10.86 -0.12
CA LEU A 503 -4.38 -10.26 0.86
C LEU A 503 -4.85 -11.30 1.88
N SER A 504 -4.27 -11.26 3.08
CA SER A 504 -4.68 -12.16 4.17
C SER A 504 -6.16 -11.99 4.53
N GLY A 505 -6.88 -13.11 4.59
CA GLY A 505 -8.33 -13.16 4.87
C GLY A 505 -9.22 -13.09 3.63
N ALA A 506 -8.68 -12.80 2.44
CA ALA A 506 -9.40 -12.84 1.17
C ALA A 506 -9.32 -14.22 0.51
N THR A 507 -10.09 -14.43 -0.56
CA THR A 507 -10.06 -15.67 -1.35
C THR A 507 -9.13 -15.52 -2.54
N ASN A 508 -7.97 -16.18 -2.51
CA ASN A 508 -7.05 -16.29 -3.64
C ASN A 508 -7.49 -17.43 -4.58
N HIS A 509 -7.85 -17.10 -5.81
CA HIS A 509 -8.28 -18.07 -6.83
C HIS A 509 -7.14 -18.64 -7.67
N GLY A 510 -5.91 -18.22 -7.40
CA GLY A 510 -4.71 -18.82 -7.96
C GLY A 510 -3.74 -17.82 -8.55
N HIS A 511 -2.68 -18.40 -9.10
CA HIS A 511 -1.58 -17.68 -9.73
C HIS A 511 -1.38 -18.20 -11.15
N LYS A 512 -1.23 -17.29 -12.11
CA LYS A 512 -1.03 -17.64 -13.53
C LYS A 512 0.26 -17.03 -14.06
N THR A 513 1.16 -17.87 -14.57
CA THR A 513 2.43 -17.44 -15.18
C THR A 513 2.25 -17.14 -16.68
N GLY A 514 3.13 -16.30 -17.23
CA GLY A 514 3.07 -15.83 -18.62
C GLY A 514 2.00 -14.78 -18.89
N TRP A 515 1.73 -13.93 -17.90
CA TRP A 515 0.79 -12.82 -17.98
C TRP A 515 1.34 -11.61 -17.23
N CYS A 516 1.42 -10.47 -17.93
CA CYS A 516 1.96 -9.24 -17.39
C CYS A 516 0.88 -8.27 -16.95
N HIS A 517 1.24 -7.25 -16.17
CA HIS A 517 0.31 -6.36 -15.50
C HIS A 517 -0.57 -5.59 -16.47
N THR A 518 0.01 -5.12 -17.57
CA THR A 518 -0.63 -4.24 -18.56
C THR A 518 -0.20 -4.61 -19.98
N SER A 519 -0.83 -3.99 -20.98
CA SER A 519 -0.47 -4.17 -22.38
C SER A 519 0.86 -3.48 -22.71
N GLY A 520 1.56 -3.96 -23.75
CA GLY A 520 2.86 -3.40 -24.15
C GLY A 520 4.04 -3.95 -23.35
N MET A 521 3.79 -4.84 -22.40
CA MET A 521 4.80 -5.69 -21.76
C MET A 521 5.09 -6.93 -22.61
N ARG A 522 6.06 -7.74 -22.18
CA ARG A 522 6.50 -8.92 -22.93
C ARG A 522 5.40 -9.96 -23.14
N ASP A 523 4.70 -10.33 -22.08
CA ASP A 523 3.61 -11.31 -22.12
C ASP A 523 2.25 -10.58 -22.19
N PRO A 524 1.16 -11.27 -22.59
CA PRO A 524 -0.16 -10.66 -22.67
C PRO A 524 -0.60 -10.00 -21.35
N ALA A 525 -1.34 -8.89 -21.45
CA ALA A 525 -1.88 -8.19 -20.31
C ALA A 525 -2.81 -9.11 -19.51
N GLN A 526 -2.70 -9.10 -18.19
CA GLN A 526 -3.45 -9.99 -17.32
C GLN A 526 -4.94 -9.84 -17.55
N THR A 527 -5.44 -8.62 -17.78
CA THR A 527 -6.87 -8.33 -18.05
C THR A 527 -7.40 -8.89 -19.37
N SER A 528 -6.55 -9.36 -20.29
CA SER A 528 -6.98 -10.03 -21.53
C SER A 528 -7.17 -11.55 -21.39
N ASP A 529 -7.14 -12.09 -20.17
CA ASP A 529 -7.47 -13.49 -19.89
C ASP A 529 -8.98 -13.73 -19.95
N HIS A 530 -9.49 -14.00 -21.16
CA HIS A 530 -10.92 -14.21 -21.40
C HIS A 530 -11.55 -15.32 -20.53
N SER A 531 -10.79 -16.38 -20.20
CA SER A 531 -11.31 -17.45 -19.34
C SER A 531 -11.56 -16.97 -17.92
N ARG A 532 -10.63 -16.18 -17.36
CA ARG A 532 -10.80 -15.59 -16.03
C ARG A 532 -11.87 -14.50 -16.05
N ASN A 533 -11.94 -13.69 -17.11
CA ASN A 533 -12.96 -12.66 -17.26
C ASN A 533 -14.36 -13.26 -17.33
N ALA A 534 -14.54 -14.39 -18.03
CA ALA A 534 -15.80 -15.13 -18.05
C ALA A 534 -16.21 -15.60 -16.63
N GLU A 535 -15.26 -16.08 -15.83
CA GLU A 535 -15.49 -16.44 -14.43
C GLU A 535 -15.89 -15.21 -13.60
N MET A 536 -15.15 -14.10 -13.72
CA MET A 536 -15.45 -12.85 -13.03
C MET A 536 -16.84 -12.31 -13.41
N ASN A 537 -17.22 -12.41 -14.68
CA ASN A 537 -18.53 -12.00 -15.16
C ASN A 537 -19.67 -12.87 -14.60
N ALA A 538 -19.46 -14.18 -14.55
CA ALA A 538 -20.47 -15.16 -14.11
C ALA A 538 -20.77 -15.05 -12.61
N TYR A 539 -19.74 -14.85 -11.78
CA TYR A 539 -19.87 -14.83 -10.32
C TYR A 539 -19.95 -13.43 -9.71
N GLY A 540 -19.70 -12.38 -10.49
CA GLY A 540 -19.73 -11.01 -10.03
C GLY A 540 -21.13 -10.56 -9.58
N ASN A 541 -21.19 -9.94 -8.41
CA ASN A 541 -22.41 -9.31 -7.93
C ASN A 541 -22.87 -8.20 -8.88
N ARG A 542 -24.18 -7.94 -8.88
CA ARG A 542 -24.80 -6.83 -9.60
C ARG A 542 -25.76 -6.11 -8.67
#